data_AF-D3Q7L4-F1
#
_entry.id   AF-D3Q7L4-F1
#
_cell.length_a   1.000
_cell.length_b   1.000
_cell.length_c   1.000
_cell.angle_alpha   90.00
_cell.angle_beta   90.00
_cell.angle_gamma   90.00
#
_symmetry.space_group_name_H-M   'P 1'
#
loop_
_entity.id
_entity.type
_entity.pdbx_description
1 polymer ?
#
loop_
_entity_poly.entity_id
_entity_poly.type
_entity_poly.pdbx_seq_one_letter_code
_entity_poly.pdbx_strand_id
1 'polypeptide(L)'
;MDECPGCGFVGAADDPAPTPPADRHSSGACWGRYEELLARSYGIAAYRGVHQLVVDVYVAQHPGGDSRTEIQRLALCLMTLCLFVEDDVDVRRGAELHKRMMADRPDYFHALEPPPLRGMLTAADVLTAPDAAEHERLVRAWGEQVWRAWRPHHALIRDWNARALGPMT
;
A
#
# COMPACT_ATOMS: atom_id res chain seq x y z
N MET A 1 -19.58 -11.70 -11.25
CA MET A 1 -18.17 -11.29 -11.18
C MET A 1 -18.15 -9.84 -10.75
N ASP A 2 -17.21 -9.49 -9.90
CA ASP A 2 -17.03 -8.16 -9.33
C ASP A 2 -15.64 -7.65 -9.74
N GLU A 3 -15.60 -6.63 -10.61
CA GLU A 3 -14.35 -6.03 -11.10
C GLU A 3 -13.96 -4.83 -10.21
N CYS A 4 -12.74 -4.88 -9.68
CA CYS A 4 -12.19 -3.81 -8.87
C CYS A 4 -11.93 -2.54 -9.70
N PRO A 5 -12.52 -1.39 -9.33
CA PRO A 5 -12.31 -0.16 -10.07
C PRO A 5 -10.88 0.38 -9.91
N GLY A 6 -10.20 0.10 -8.80
CA GLY A 6 -8.80 0.50 -8.56
C GLY A 6 -7.78 -0.34 -9.33
N CYS A 7 -7.69 -1.65 -9.05
CA CYS A 7 -6.63 -2.51 -9.59
C CYS A 7 -7.06 -3.38 -10.79
N GLY A 8 -8.36 -3.49 -11.09
CA GLY A 8 -8.88 -4.34 -12.16
C GLY A 8 -8.96 -5.84 -11.82
N PHE A 9 -8.74 -6.23 -10.56
CA PHE A 9 -8.98 -7.60 -10.09
C PHE A 9 -10.45 -8.01 -10.34
N VAL A 10 -10.68 -9.20 -10.87
CA VAL A 10 -12.02 -9.76 -11.08
C VAL A 10 -12.22 -10.95 -10.13
N GLY A 11 -13.15 -10.79 -9.19
CA GLY A 11 -13.49 -11.83 -8.22
C GLY A 11 -14.93 -12.33 -8.33
N ALA A 12 -15.26 -13.33 -7.52
CA ALA A 12 -16.64 -13.71 -7.28
C ALA A 12 -17.37 -12.55 -6.58
N ALA A 13 -18.61 -12.29 -6.98
CA ALA A 13 -19.45 -11.33 -6.28
C ALA A 13 -20.12 -12.09 -5.12
N ASP A 14 -19.49 -12.07 -3.94
CA ASP A 14 -20.05 -12.67 -2.73
C ASP A 14 -21.33 -11.92 -2.31
N ASP A 15 -22.24 -12.60 -1.61
CA ASP A 15 -23.49 -12.01 -1.09
C ASP A 15 -23.69 -12.36 0.40
N PRO A 16 -23.56 -11.39 1.33
CA PRO A 16 -23.10 -10.02 1.10
C PRO A 16 -21.58 -9.96 0.88
N ALA A 17 -21.15 -9.12 -0.07
CA ALA A 17 -19.73 -8.83 -0.25
C ALA A 17 -19.18 -8.01 0.95
N PRO A 18 -17.91 -8.22 1.34
CA PRO A 18 -17.24 -7.33 2.28
C PRO A 18 -17.28 -5.88 1.80
N THR A 19 -17.61 -4.94 2.68
CA THR A 19 -17.66 -3.51 2.33
C THR A 19 -16.29 -2.88 2.55
N PRO A 20 -15.62 -2.39 1.49
CA PRO A 20 -14.38 -1.64 1.65
C PRO A 20 -14.63 -0.33 2.41
N PRO A 21 -13.63 0.16 3.17
CA PRO A 21 -13.65 1.52 3.69
C PRO A 21 -13.85 2.54 2.56
N ALA A 22 -14.50 3.67 2.86
CA ALA A 22 -14.81 4.70 1.88
C ALA A 22 -13.57 5.30 1.19
N ASP A 23 -12.41 5.27 1.87
CA ASP A 23 -11.12 5.74 1.37
C ASP A 23 -10.40 4.72 0.48
N ARG A 24 -11.03 3.58 0.17
CA ARG A 24 -10.50 2.55 -0.72
C ARG A 24 -11.31 2.47 -1.98
N HIS A 25 -10.71 2.92 -3.08
CA HIS A 25 -11.28 2.74 -4.41
C HIS A 25 -11.13 1.29 -4.89
N SER A 26 -11.81 0.37 -4.21
CA SER A 26 -11.76 -1.08 -4.43
C SER A 26 -13.16 -1.68 -4.46
N SER A 27 -13.32 -2.83 -5.11
CA SER A 27 -14.55 -3.61 -5.02
C SER A 27 -14.57 -4.49 -3.77
N GLY A 28 -15.73 -5.06 -3.43
CA GLY A 28 -15.88 -5.91 -2.25
C GLY A 28 -15.10 -7.22 -2.36
N ALA A 29 -15.07 -7.83 -3.55
CA ALA A 29 -14.28 -9.03 -3.80
C ALA A 29 -12.77 -8.77 -3.64
N CYS A 30 -12.28 -7.62 -4.12
CA CYS A 30 -10.89 -7.21 -3.95
C CYS A 30 -10.54 -6.96 -2.48
N TRP A 31 -11.42 -6.24 -1.77
CA TRP A 31 -11.27 -5.98 -0.34
C TRP A 31 -11.21 -7.26 0.47
N GLY A 32 -12.09 -8.23 0.19
CA GLY A 32 -12.08 -9.53 0.88
C GLY A 32 -10.76 -10.30 0.72
N ARG A 33 -10.11 -10.25 -0.46
CA ARG A 33 -8.77 -10.84 -0.65
C ARG A 33 -7.70 -10.10 0.14
N TYR A 34 -7.79 -8.77 0.24
CA TYR A 34 -6.88 -8.01 1.08
C TYR A 34 -7.07 -8.32 2.57
N GLU A 35 -8.30 -8.46 3.05
CA GLU A 35 -8.58 -8.86 4.43
C GLU A 35 -8.04 -10.26 4.75
N GLU A 36 -8.20 -11.22 3.82
CA GLU A 36 -7.60 -12.55 3.94
C GLU A 36 -6.06 -12.46 4.03
N LEU A 37 -5.43 -11.64 3.19
CA LEU A 37 -3.99 -11.40 3.21
C LEU A 37 -3.52 -10.75 4.53
N LEU A 38 -4.29 -9.81 5.07
CA LEU A 38 -4.02 -9.21 6.38
C LEU A 38 -4.14 -10.23 7.51
N ALA A 39 -5.21 -11.03 7.53
CA ALA A 39 -5.43 -12.07 8.52
C ALA A 39 -4.27 -13.08 8.51
N ARG A 40 -3.81 -13.48 7.32
CA ARG A 40 -2.62 -14.33 7.13
C ARG A 40 -1.36 -13.71 7.73
N SER A 41 -1.15 -12.41 7.53
CA SER A 41 0.00 -11.66 8.07
C SER A 41 0.01 -11.56 9.60
N TYR A 42 -1.17 -11.45 10.22
CA TYR A 42 -1.30 -11.40 11.69
C TYR A 42 -1.21 -12.79 12.33
N GLY A 43 -1.83 -13.80 11.72
CA GLY A 43 -1.98 -15.14 12.27
C GLY A 43 -0.75 -16.04 12.12
N ILE A 44 0.12 -15.78 11.14
CA ILE A 44 1.28 -16.61 10.87
C ILE A 44 2.55 -15.77 11.00
N ALA A 45 3.35 -16.08 12.03
CA ALA A 45 4.55 -15.31 12.38
C ALA A 45 5.55 -15.14 11.22
N ALA A 46 5.69 -16.16 10.37
CA ALA A 46 6.59 -16.14 9.22
C ALA A 46 6.21 -15.09 8.15
N TYR A 47 4.93 -14.71 8.05
CA TYR A 47 4.46 -13.70 7.08
C TYR A 47 4.49 -12.27 7.63
N ARG A 48 4.61 -12.09 8.96
CA ARG A 48 4.55 -10.79 9.62
C ARG A 48 5.66 -9.82 9.16
N GLY A 49 6.79 -10.37 8.69
CA GLY A 49 7.98 -9.60 8.33
C GLY A 49 7.73 -8.50 7.29
N VAL A 50 6.74 -8.65 6.42
CA VAL A 50 6.39 -7.70 5.35
C VAL A 50 5.03 -7.04 5.52
N HIS A 51 4.41 -7.16 6.70
CA HIS A 51 3.04 -6.69 6.95
C HIS A 51 2.83 -5.21 6.60
N GLN A 52 3.79 -4.34 6.96
CA GLN A 52 3.68 -2.92 6.66
C GLN A 52 3.70 -2.64 5.15
N LEU A 53 4.54 -3.36 4.40
CA LEU A 53 4.59 -3.23 2.94
C LEU A 53 3.26 -3.67 2.30
N VAL A 54 2.61 -4.75 2.81
CA VAL A 54 1.27 -5.17 2.38
C VAL A 54 0.23 -4.06 2.57
N VAL A 55 0.25 -3.38 3.72
CA VAL A 55 -0.68 -2.28 4.00
C VAL A 55 -0.42 -1.10 3.05
N ASP A 56 0.84 -0.69 2.94
CA ASP A 56 1.23 0.49 2.16
C ASP A 56 0.95 0.30 0.67
N VAL A 57 1.28 -0.86 0.12
CA VAL A 57 1.04 -1.15 -1.30
C VAL A 57 -0.45 -1.24 -1.63
N TYR A 58 -1.28 -1.81 -0.73
CA TYR A 58 -2.72 -1.87 -0.97
C TYR A 58 -3.37 -0.49 -0.90
N VAL A 59 -2.91 0.40 0.00
CA VAL A 59 -3.33 1.82 0.03
C VAL A 59 -2.94 2.51 -1.27
N ALA A 60 -1.67 2.40 -1.68
CA ALA A 60 -1.14 3.09 -2.85
C ALA A 60 -1.73 2.56 -4.17
N GLN A 61 -2.25 1.33 -4.21
CA GLN A 61 -2.96 0.76 -5.37
C GLN A 61 -4.46 1.10 -5.38
N HIS A 62 -5.05 1.45 -4.23
CA HIS A 62 -6.48 1.78 -4.11
C HIS A 62 -6.69 3.14 -3.42
N PRO A 63 -6.07 4.22 -3.90
CA PRO A 63 -6.28 5.54 -3.32
C PRO A 63 -7.75 5.94 -3.47
N GLY A 64 -8.32 6.50 -2.40
CA GLY A 64 -9.68 7.00 -2.37
C GLY A 64 -9.84 8.06 -1.28
N GLY A 65 -10.97 8.77 -1.34
CA GLY A 65 -11.28 9.85 -0.41
C GLY A 65 -10.58 11.18 -0.71
N ASP A 66 -11.10 12.24 -0.13
CA ASP A 66 -10.64 13.62 -0.31
C ASP A 66 -10.40 14.36 1.03
N SER A 67 -10.66 13.70 2.16
CA SER A 67 -10.43 14.28 3.47
C SER A 67 -8.94 14.37 3.79
N ARG A 68 -8.60 15.28 4.71
CA ARG A 68 -7.22 15.45 5.19
C ARG A 68 -6.60 14.14 5.68
N THR A 69 -7.35 13.31 6.40
CA THR A 69 -6.84 12.04 6.95
C THR A 69 -6.51 11.04 5.86
N GLU A 70 -7.31 11.00 4.80
CA GLU A 70 -7.14 10.08 3.67
C GLU A 70 -5.93 10.49 2.83
N ILE A 71 -5.78 11.80 2.55
CA ILE A 71 -4.60 12.39 1.91
C ILE A 71 -3.33 12.05 2.72
N GLN A 72 -3.36 12.23 4.04
CA GLN A 72 -2.23 11.91 4.92
C GLN A 72 -1.89 10.43 4.89
N ARG A 73 -2.88 9.54 4.93
CA ARG A 73 -2.66 8.09 4.86
C ARG A 73 -1.97 7.69 3.56
N LEU A 74 -2.46 8.17 2.42
CA LEU A 74 -1.86 7.88 1.12
C LEU A 74 -0.42 8.41 1.06
N ALA A 75 -0.19 9.65 1.52
CA ALA A 75 1.14 10.25 1.55
C ALA A 75 2.13 9.41 2.37
N LEU A 76 1.74 8.96 3.58
CA LEU A 76 2.59 8.12 4.43
C LEU A 76 2.93 6.78 3.77
N CYS A 77 1.95 6.12 3.17
CA CYS A 77 2.17 4.85 2.48
C CYS A 77 3.09 5.00 1.25
N LEU A 78 2.95 6.08 0.49
CA LEU A 78 3.84 6.38 -0.64
C LEU A 78 5.26 6.74 -0.18
N MET A 79 5.37 7.51 0.91
CA MET A 79 6.65 7.86 1.52
C MET A 79 7.42 6.62 1.98
N THR A 80 6.77 5.70 2.73
CA THR A 80 7.44 4.45 3.13
C THR A 80 7.70 3.52 1.95
N LEU A 81 6.80 3.44 0.97
CA LEU A 81 7.05 2.64 -0.24
C LEU A 81 8.28 3.13 -1.02
N CYS A 82 8.47 4.46 -1.12
CA CYS A 82 9.69 5.06 -1.66
C CYS A 82 10.93 4.56 -0.91
N LEU A 83 10.93 4.64 0.42
CA LEU A 83 12.06 4.22 1.26
C LEU A 83 12.37 2.72 1.14
N PHE A 84 11.34 1.89 1.05
CA PHE A 84 11.50 0.45 0.94
C PHE A 84 12.05 0.02 -0.42
N VAL A 85 11.65 0.71 -1.50
CA VAL A 85 12.01 0.32 -2.87
C VAL A 85 13.29 1.00 -3.33
N GLU A 86 13.51 2.27 -3.01
CA GLU A 86 14.67 3.04 -3.51
C GLU A 86 15.88 2.97 -2.57
N ASP A 87 15.64 2.94 -1.25
CA ASP A 87 16.69 3.04 -0.24
C ASP A 87 16.91 1.73 0.55
N ASP A 88 16.21 0.64 0.15
CA ASP A 88 16.23 -0.69 0.79
C ASP A 88 16.02 -0.64 2.32
N VAL A 89 15.22 0.33 2.79
CA VAL A 89 14.88 0.44 4.21
C VAL A 89 14.07 -0.79 4.64
N ASP A 90 14.46 -1.40 5.77
CA ASP A 90 13.73 -2.54 6.34
C ASP A 90 12.25 -2.18 6.57
N VAL A 91 11.36 -2.88 5.85
CA VAL A 91 9.90 -2.71 5.90
C VAL A 91 9.32 -2.82 7.32
N ARG A 92 10.00 -3.54 8.22
CA ARG A 92 9.61 -3.67 9.63
C ARG A 92 9.67 -2.34 10.39
N ARG A 93 10.40 -1.36 9.86
CA ARG A 93 10.50 -0.01 10.41
C ARG A 93 9.34 0.89 10.02
N GLY A 94 8.46 0.52 9.08
CA GLY A 94 7.49 1.48 8.56
C GLY A 94 6.51 2.04 9.60
N ALA A 95 6.10 1.27 10.61
CA ALA A 95 5.29 1.80 11.71
C ALA A 95 6.04 2.83 12.57
N GLU A 96 7.37 2.69 12.73
CA GLU A 96 8.23 3.69 13.37
C GLU A 96 8.40 4.92 12.48
N LEU A 97 8.58 4.73 11.17
CA LEU A 97 8.72 5.81 10.19
C LEU A 97 7.44 6.64 10.08
N HIS A 98 6.25 6.03 9.97
CA HIS A 98 4.97 6.76 9.95
C HIS A 98 4.79 7.64 11.20
N LYS A 99 5.16 7.12 12.38
CA LYS A 99 5.13 7.90 13.62
C LYS A 99 6.06 9.11 13.57
N ARG A 100 7.28 8.93 13.06
CA ARG A 100 8.25 10.03 12.90
C ARG A 100 7.79 11.06 11.88
N MET A 101 7.31 10.63 10.72
CA MET A 101 6.80 11.51 9.67
C MET A 101 5.63 12.37 10.15
N MET A 102 4.84 11.88 11.11
CA MET A 102 3.71 12.59 11.70
C MET A 102 4.00 13.31 13.03
N ALA A 103 5.23 13.23 13.56
CA ALA A 103 5.56 13.73 14.89
C ALA A 103 5.21 15.22 15.05
N ASP A 104 5.53 16.03 14.03
CA ASP A 104 5.30 17.48 14.02
C ASP A 104 3.98 17.88 13.33
N ARG A 105 3.08 16.92 13.08
CA ARG A 105 1.76 17.14 12.45
C ARG A 105 1.84 17.94 11.15
N PRO A 106 2.54 17.43 10.13
CA PRO A 106 2.75 18.14 8.87
C PRO A 106 1.44 18.57 8.21
N ASP A 107 1.50 19.73 7.57
CA ASP A 107 0.41 20.37 6.82
C ASP A 107 0.70 20.51 5.32
N TYR A 108 1.86 20.01 4.85
CA TYR A 108 2.31 20.11 3.46
C TYR A 108 1.88 18.94 2.56
N PHE A 109 1.16 17.95 3.12
CA PHE A 109 0.54 16.89 2.33
C PHE A 109 -0.68 17.43 1.60
N HIS A 110 -0.77 17.11 0.31
CA HIS A 110 -1.88 17.51 -0.54
C HIS A 110 -2.30 16.34 -1.43
N ALA A 111 -3.53 16.41 -1.94
CA ALA A 111 -4.07 15.39 -2.82
C ALA A 111 -3.18 15.19 -4.05
N LEU A 112 -2.96 13.92 -4.41
CA LEU A 112 -2.23 13.53 -5.61
C LEU A 112 -3.21 12.89 -6.58
N GLU A 113 -3.10 13.24 -7.85
CA GLU A 113 -3.83 12.55 -8.91
C GLU A 113 -3.27 11.13 -9.07
N PRO A 114 -4.06 10.06 -8.83
CA PRO A 114 -3.56 8.70 -8.97
C PRO A 114 -3.13 8.38 -10.41
N PRO A 115 -2.00 7.70 -10.62
CA PRO A 115 -1.67 7.15 -11.93
C PRO A 115 -2.62 5.98 -12.29
N PRO A 116 -2.56 5.43 -13.50
CA PRO A 116 -3.22 4.15 -13.80
C PRO A 116 -2.66 3.02 -12.92
N LEU A 117 -3.51 2.39 -12.10
CA LEU A 117 -3.12 1.39 -11.10
C LEU A 117 -3.58 -0.04 -11.43
N ARG A 118 -3.98 -0.29 -12.68
CA ARG A 118 -4.47 -1.58 -13.18
C ARG A 118 -3.37 -2.46 -13.75
N GLY A 119 -3.60 -3.77 -13.76
CA GLY A 119 -2.73 -4.76 -14.44
C GLY A 119 -1.42 -5.08 -13.71
N MET A 120 -1.36 -4.75 -12.42
CA MET A 120 -0.26 -5.12 -11.53
C MET A 120 -0.66 -6.32 -10.67
N LEU A 121 0.29 -6.86 -9.92
CA LEU A 121 -0.01 -7.81 -8.85
C LEU A 121 -1.05 -7.23 -7.89
N THR A 122 -1.80 -8.12 -7.26
CA THR A 122 -2.88 -7.83 -6.32
C THR A 122 -2.75 -8.69 -5.08
N ALA A 123 -3.56 -8.40 -4.06
CA ALA A 123 -3.62 -9.25 -2.86
C ALA A 123 -3.93 -10.73 -3.20
N ALA A 124 -4.74 -10.98 -4.24
CA ALA A 124 -5.07 -12.32 -4.70
C ALA A 124 -3.84 -13.09 -5.22
N ASP A 125 -2.95 -12.42 -5.95
CA ASP A 125 -1.72 -13.05 -6.45
C ASP A 125 -0.80 -13.41 -5.29
N VAL A 126 -0.63 -12.52 -4.31
CA VAL A 126 0.19 -12.77 -3.12
C VAL A 126 -0.38 -13.94 -2.29
N LEU A 127 -1.69 -14.11 -2.23
CA LEU A 127 -2.33 -15.23 -1.53
C LEU A 127 -1.94 -16.60 -2.10
N THR A 128 -1.51 -16.67 -3.35
CA THR A 128 -1.06 -17.93 -3.98
C THR A 128 0.29 -18.44 -3.47
N ALA A 129 1.04 -17.62 -2.71
CA ALA A 129 2.34 -18.01 -2.16
C ALA A 129 2.24 -19.30 -1.30
N PRO A 130 3.05 -20.34 -1.59
CA PRO A 130 3.04 -21.58 -0.83
C PRO A 130 3.79 -21.48 0.51
N ASP A 131 4.69 -20.50 0.64
CA ASP A 131 5.55 -20.31 1.82
C ASP A 131 5.93 -18.85 2.05
N ALA A 132 6.67 -18.60 3.14
CA ALA A 132 7.08 -17.26 3.58
C ALA A 132 8.06 -16.56 2.65
N ALA A 133 8.96 -17.30 2.01
CA ALA A 133 9.93 -16.72 1.09
C ALA A 133 9.23 -16.22 -0.18
N GLU A 134 8.32 -17.03 -0.74
CA GLU A 134 7.55 -16.65 -1.91
C GLU A 134 6.53 -15.53 -1.60
N HIS A 135 5.93 -15.56 -0.40
CA HIS A 135 5.08 -14.47 0.08
C HIS A 135 5.85 -13.14 0.09
N GLU A 136 7.02 -13.10 0.72
CA GLU A 136 7.86 -11.91 0.77
C GLU A 136 8.25 -11.44 -0.63
N ARG A 137 8.65 -12.37 -1.51
CA ARG A 137 9.01 -12.06 -2.90
C ARG A 137 7.85 -11.41 -3.66
N LEU A 138 6.64 -11.95 -3.54
CA LEU A 138 5.44 -11.42 -4.22
C LEU A 138 5.02 -10.06 -3.65
N VAL A 139 5.09 -9.86 -2.34
CA VAL A 139 4.79 -8.56 -1.71
C VAL A 139 5.78 -7.49 -2.17
N ARG A 140 7.08 -7.81 -2.24
CA ARG A 140 8.11 -6.90 -2.76
C ARG A 140 7.87 -6.55 -4.23
N ALA A 141 7.64 -7.55 -5.08
CA ALA A 141 7.33 -7.33 -6.49
C ALA A 141 6.05 -6.49 -6.68
N TRP A 142 5.03 -6.68 -5.84
CA TRP A 142 3.82 -5.85 -5.86
C TRP A 142 4.14 -4.41 -5.48
N GLY A 143 4.91 -4.21 -4.41
CA GLY A 143 5.40 -2.90 -3.97
C GLY A 143 6.16 -2.15 -5.07
N GLU A 144 7.10 -2.82 -5.73
CA GLU A 144 7.88 -2.25 -6.84
C GLU A 144 7.01 -1.83 -8.03
N GLN A 145 6.04 -2.66 -8.41
CA GLN A 145 5.14 -2.34 -9.52
C GLN A 145 4.29 -1.11 -9.21
N VAL A 146 3.70 -1.05 -8.01
CA VAL A 146 2.89 0.09 -7.58
C VAL A 146 3.76 1.34 -7.45
N TRP A 147 4.94 1.25 -6.82
CA TRP A 147 5.86 2.38 -6.73
C TRP A 147 6.23 2.93 -8.12
N ARG A 148 6.53 2.05 -9.07
CA ARG A 148 6.84 2.44 -10.45
C ARG A 148 5.66 3.14 -11.13
N ALA A 149 4.42 2.74 -10.87
CA ALA A 149 3.25 3.43 -11.41
C ALA A 149 3.15 4.88 -10.89
N TRP A 150 3.56 5.11 -9.63
CA TRP A 150 3.62 6.42 -8.99
C TRP A 150 4.79 7.32 -9.46
N ARG A 151 5.55 6.92 -10.49
CA ARG A 151 6.65 7.70 -11.08
C ARG A 151 6.37 9.20 -11.28
N PRO A 152 5.19 9.64 -11.76
CA PRO A 152 4.90 11.07 -11.93
C PRO A 152 5.07 11.90 -10.64
N HIS A 153 4.94 11.28 -9.46
CA HIS A 153 4.97 11.94 -8.16
C HIS A 153 6.25 11.66 -7.35
N HIS A 154 7.19 10.87 -7.87
CA HIS A 154 8.41 10.46 -7.12
C HIS A 154 9.19 11.64 -6.56
N ALA A 155 9.40 12.70 -7.34
CA ALA A 155 10.15 13.87 -6.88
C ALA A 155 9.50 14.52 -5.65
N LEU A 156 8.18 14.69 -5.68
CA LEU A 156 7.43 15.26 -4.57
C LEU A 156 7.47 14.36 -3.32
N ILE A 157 7.34 13.04 -3.51
CA ILE A 157 7.34 12.08 -2.41
C ILE A 157 8.73 12.02 -1.74
N ARG A 158 9.81 12.10 -2.53
CA ARG A 158 11.18 12.25 -2.01
C ARG A 158 11.36 13.57 -1.24
N ASP A 159 10.80 14.67 -1.74
CA ASP A 159 10.82 15.95 -1.03
C ASP A 159 10.08 15.87 0.31
N TRP A 160 8.95 15.17 0.37
CA TRP A 160 8.27 14.90 1.64
C TRP A 160 9.14 14.08 2.59
N ASN A 161 9.80 13.02 2.11
CA ASN A 161 10.73 12.22 2.92
C ASN A 161 11.88 13.09 3.47
N ALA A 162 12.50 13.92 2.63
CA ALA A 162 13.57 14.81 3.04
C ALA A 162 13.12 15.83 4.09
N ARG A 163 11.90 16.38 3.96
CA ARG A 163 11.32 17.30 4.96
C ARG A 163 11.00 16.60 6.28
N ALA A 164 10.48 15.37 6.21
CA ALA A 164 10.02 14.63 7.38
C ALA A 164 11.15 13.97 8.18
N LEU A 165 12.19 13.48 7.50
CA LEU A 165 13.23 12.65 8.10
C LEU A 165 14.62 13.28 8.05
N GLY A 166 14.77 14.40 7.34
CA GLY A 166 16.08 14.98 7.01
C GLY A 166 16.71 14.29 5.80
N PRO A 167 17.92 14.73 5.39
CA PRO A 167 18.66 14.07 4.31
C PRO A 167 18.98 12.63 4.70
N MET A 168 18.61 11.69 3.83
CA MET A 168 19.03 10.30 3.94
C MET A 168 20.48 10.21 3.48
N THR A 169 21.33 9.57 4.30
CA THR A 169 22.78 9.42 4.04
C THR A 169 23.04 8.21 3.15
#